data_AF-A0A6G0VWH6-F1
#
_entry.id   AF-A0A6G0VWH6-F1
#
_cell.length_a   1.000
_cell.length_b   1.000
_cell.length_c   1.000
_cell.angle_alpha   90.00
_cell.angle_beta   90.00
_cell.angle_gamma   90.00
#
_symmetry.space_group_name_H-M   'P 1'
#
loop_
_entity.id
_entity.type
_entity.pdbx_description
1 polymer ?
#
loop_
_entity_poly.entity_id
_entity_poly.type
_entity_poly.pdbx_seq_one_letter_code
_entity_poly.pdbx_strand_id
1 'polypeptide(L)'
;LENPSNKYLAKNIKKAEEYHIDLQNLVKTKPPSFPPWKTFFDINLEISEFKKENTYPIMYRNVFQNTLQQKYPNYKHIYTDASKIDQNVGISIITENSSSSYKLPSECSIYTAEALAIYKALHNITINK
;
A
#
# COMPACT_ATOMS: atom_id res chain seq x y z
N LEU A 1 9.29 24.91 7.10
CA LEU A 1 7.86 24.77 6.72
C LEU A 1 7.21 23.86 7.74
N GLU A 2 6.26 24.38 8.52
CA GLU A 2 5.54 23.61 9.53
C GLU A 2 4.70 22.52 8.84
N ASN A 3 4.76 21.27 9.33
CA ASN A 3 4.00 20.17 8.73
C ASN A 3 2.51 20.34 9.08
N PRO A 4 1.60 20.60 8.11
CA PRO A 4 0.17 20.79 8.38
C PRO A 4 -0.47 19.60 9.11
N SER A 5 0.08 18.40 9.03
CA SER A 5 -0.38 17.23 9.79
C SER A 5 -0.27 17.42 11.32
N ASN A 6 0.67 18.24 11.80
CA ASN A 6 0.83 18.52 13.23
C ASN A 6 -0.41 19.21 13.82
N LYS A 7 -1.08 20.07 13.05
CA LYS A 7 -2.33 20.74 13.45
C LYS A 7 -3.46 19.74 13.69
N TYR A 8 -3.54 18.70 12.85
CA TYR A 8 -4.57 17.66 12.96
C TYR A 8 -4.28 16.70 14.11
N LEU A 9 -3.00 16.41 14.38
CA LEU A 9 -2.61 15.52 15.47
C LEU A 9 -3.08 16.06 16.83
N ALA A 10 -2.80 17.32 17.14
CA ALA A 10 -3.21 17.93 18.40
C ALA A 10 -4.74 17.92 18.58
N LYS A 11 -5.49 18.20 17.51
CA LYS A 11 -6.96 18.15 17.50
C LYS A 11 -7.48 16.73 17.77
N ASN A 12 -6.88 15.72 17.15
CA ASN A 12 -7.29 14.33 17.29
C ASN A 12 -6.98 13.77 18.69
N ILE A 13 -5.84 14.13 19.28
CA ILE A 13 -5.48 13.77 20.67
C ILE A 13 -6.53 14.32 21.64
N LYS A 14 -6.84 15.62 21.55
CA LYS A 14 -7.86 16.25 22.40
C LYS A 14 -9.22 15.57 22.27
N LYS A 15 -9.61 15.24 21.04
CA LYS A 15 -10.87 14.51 20.77
C LYS A 15 -10.85 13.10 21.36
N ALA A 16 -9.73 12.38 21.28
CA ALA A 16 -9.60 11.07 21.90
C ALA A 16 -9.72 11.13 23.44
N GLU A 17 -9.16 12.15 24.08
CA GLU A 17 -9.31 12.40 25.52
C GLU A 17 -10.78 12.64 25.89
N GLU A 18 -11.52 13.44 25.08
CA GLU A 18 -12.96 13.68 25.25
C GLU A 18 -13.80 12.38 25.19
N TYR A 19 -13.38 11.38 24.42
CA TYR A 19 -14.04 10.07 24.32
C TYR A 19 -13.45 9.00 25.25
N HIS A 20 -12.53 9.37 26.15
CA HIS A 20 -11.84 8.44 27.04
C HIS A 20 -11.14 7.28 26.31
N ILE A 21 -10.60 7.55 25.12
CA ILE A 21 -9.84 6.57 24.34
C ILE A 21 -8.44 6.47 24.96
N ASP A 22 -8.03 5.26 25.36
CA ASP A 22 -6.67 5.01 25.84
C ASP A 22 -5.66 5.09 24.69
N LEU A 23 -4.78 6.10 24.76
CA LEU A 23 -3.73 6.35 23.78
C LEU A 23 -2.39 5.69 24.14
N GLN A 24 -2.25 5.07 25.32
CA GLN A 24 -0.96 4.51 25.78
C GLN A 24 -0.48 3.35 24.89
N ASN A 25 -1.43 2.60 24.31
CA ASN A 25 -1.15 1.47 23.43
C ASN A 25 -0.98 1.86 21.96
N LEU A 26 -1.04 3.15 21.62
CA LEU A 26 -0.78 3.60 20.26
C LEU A 26 0.71 3.57 19.94
N VAL A 27 1.03 3.01 18.77
CA VAL A 27 2.37 3.16 18.19
C VAL A 27 2.64 4.64 17.97
N LYS A 28 3.65 5.18 18.67
CA LYS A 28 4.09 6.56 18.49
C LYS A 28 4.69 6.70 17.09
N THR A 29 3.93 7.29 16.16
CA THR A 29 4.42 7.59 14.82
C THR A 29 4.98 9.01 14.79
N LYS A 30 6.17 9.18 14.20
CA LYS A 30 6.66 10.51 13.85
C LYS A 30 6.09 10.88 12.49
N PRO A 31 5.62 12.12 12.28
CA PRO A 31 5.26 12.58 10.95
C PRO A 31 6.47 12.40 10.02
N PRO A 32 6.24 12.03 8.75
CA PRO A 32 7.34 11.86 7.80
C PRO A 32 8.20 13.13 7.74
N SER A 33 9.52 12.94 7.63
CA SER A 33 10.49 14.06 7.52
C SER A 33 10.33 14.84 6.22
N PHE A 34 9.67 14.24 5.23
CA PHE A 34 9.31 14.88 3.97
C PHE A 34 7.78 15.03 3.88
N PRO A 35 7.29 16.14 3.31
CA PRO A 35 5.87 16.28 3.02
C PRO A 35 5.43 15.29 1.93
N PRO A 36 4.47 14.38 2.20
CA PRO A 36 4.05 13.37 1.21
C PRO A 36 3.47 13.99 -0.08
N TRP A 37 2.88 15.19 -0.01
CA TRP A 37 2.39 15.92 -1.18
C TRP A 37 3.50 16.50 -2.08
N LYS A 38 4.77 16.44 -1.66
CA LYS A 38 5.91 16.78 -2.53
C LYS A 38 6.57 15.54 -3.12
N THR A 39 6.09 14.34 -2.79
CA THR A 39 6.62 13.11 -3.38
C THR A 39 6.07 12.95 -4.78
N PHE A 40 6.98 12.83 -5.75
CA PHE A 40 6.63 12.49 -7.13
C PHE A 40 6.91 11.00 -7.34
N PHE A 41 5.91 10.29 -7.83
CA PHE A 41 6.03 8.90 -8.26
C PHE A 41 5.85 8.84 -9.77
N ASP A 42 6.75 8.14 -10.45
CA ASP A 42 6.57 7.83 -11.86
C ASP A 42 5.51 6.72 -11.98
N ILE A 43 4.27 7.11 -12.25
CA ILE A 43 3.11 6.22 -12.32
C ILE A 43 2.61 6.22 -13.77
N ASN A 44 2.55 5.05 -14.38
CA ASN A 44 1.88 4.89 -15.67
C ASN A 44 0.36 4.76 -15.46
N LEU A 45 -0.39 5.70 -16.04
CA LEU A 45 -1.85 5.78 -15.95
C LEU A 45 -2.56 5.49 -17.29
N GLU A 46 -1.86 5.00 -18.31
CA GLU A 46 -2.43 4.78 -19.66
C GLU A 46 -3.70 3.90 -19.63
N ILE A 47 -3.69 2.87 -18.79
CA ILE A 47 -4.83 1.95 -18.66
C ILE A 47 -6.06 2.63 -18.06
N SER A 48 -5.87 3.69 -17.24
CA SER A 48 -6.96 4.41 -16.59
C SER A 48 -7.75 5.30 -17.54
N GLU A 49 -7.23 5.58 -18.73
CA GLU A 49 -7.92 6.36 -19.77
C GLU A 49 -9.12 5.60 -20.36
N PHE A 50 -9.12 4.28 -20.24
CA PHE A 50 -10.18 3.41 -20.75
C PHE A 50 -11.32 3.28 -19.74
N LYS A 51 -12.52 3.72 -20.11
CA LYS A 51 -13.73 3.60 -19.28
C LYS A 51 -14.22 2.16 -19.16
N LYS A 52 -14.49 1.73 -17.92
CA LYS A 52 -14.96 0.37 -17.62
C LYS A 52 -16.29 0.03 -18.29
N GLU A 53 -17.18 1.01 -18.43
CA GLU A 53 -18.52 0.81 -19.02
C GLU A 53 -18.48 0.38 -20.49
N ASN A 54 -17.46 0.80 -21.25
CA ASN A 54 -17.41 0.64 -22.71
C ASN A 54 -16.17 -0.10 -23.20
N THR A 55 -15.33 -0.60 -22.29
CA THR A 55 -14.08 -1.28 -22.63
C THR A 55 -14.16 -2.76 -22.27
N TYR A 56 -13.97 -3.63 -23.26
CA TYR A 56 -13.96 -5.07 -23.02
C TYR A 56 -12.75 -5.48 -22.17
N PRO A 57 -12.90 -6.47 -21.26
CA PRO A 57 -11.79 -6.97 -20.42
C PRO A 57 -10.53 -7.36 -21.20
N ILE A 58 -10.68 -7.87 -22.43
CA ILE A 58 -9.56 -8.24 -23.29
C ILE A 58 -8.72 -7.03 -23.70
N MET A 59 -9.34 -5.87 -23.89
CA MET A 59 -8.63 -4.65 -24.29
C MET A 59 -7.70 -4.17 -23.17
N TYR A 60 -8.16 -4.21 -21.91
CA TYR A 60 -7.31 -3.90 -20.76
C TYR A 60 -6.07 -4.82 -20.69
N ARG A 61 -6.24 -6.12 -20.94
CA ARG A 61 -5.14 -7.08 -20.95
C ARG A 61 -4.14 -6.76 -22.06
N ASN A 62 -4.63 -6.46 -23.25
CA ASN A 62 -3.78 -6.13 -24.40
C ASN A 62 -2.98 -4.85 -24.16
N VAL A 63 -3.62 -3.79 -23.68
CA VAL A 63 -2.94 -2.52 -23.35
C VAL A 63 -1.88 -2.76 -22.27
N PHE A 64 -2.21 -3.46 -21.20
CA PHE A 64 -1.25 -3.79 -20.14
C PHE A 64 -0.04 -4.57 -20.66
N GLN A 65 -0.27 -5.61 -21.46
CA GLN A 65 0.80 -6.41 -22.06
C GLN A 65 1.69 -5.58 -22.99
N ASN A 66 1.09 -4.72 -23.82
CA ASN A 66 1.84 -3.82 -24.70
C ASN A 66 2.70 -2.84 -23.91
N THR A 67 2.14 -2.21 -22.87
CA THR A 67 2.88 -1.28 -21.99
C THR A 67 4.06 -1.99 -21.31
N LEU A 68 3.88 -3.20 -20.80
CA LEU A 68 4.96 -3.99 -20.20
C LEU A 68 6.08 -4.28 -21.21
N GLN A 69 5.74 -4.72 -22.41
CA GLN A 69 6.72 -5.06 -23.44
C GLN A 69 7.50 -3.83 -23.94
N GLN A 70 6.83 -2.69 -24.11
CA GLN A 70 7.45 -1.50 -24.71
C GLN A 70 8.21 -0.64 -23.71
N LYS A 71 7.69 -0.48 -22.49
CA LYS A 71 8.22 0.50 -21.52
C LYS A 71 9.00 -0.12 -20.38
N TYR A 72 8.77 -1.39 -20.08
CA TYR A 72 9.35 -2.05 -18.92
C TYR A 72 10.08 -3.35 -19.31
N PRO A 73 11.11 -3.30 -20.17
CA PRO A 73 11.88 -4.49 -20.47
C PRO A 73 12.50 -5.06 -19.19
N ASN A 74 12.38 -6.38 -18.97
CA ASN A 74 12.87 -7.09 -17.78
C ASN A 74 12.15 -6.72 -16.45
N TYR A 75 10.88 -6.33 -16.53
CA TYR A 75 10.07 -6.15 -15.34
C TYR A 75 9.93 -7.48 -14.56
N LYS A 76 9.73 -7.41 -13.24
CA LYS A 76 9.46 -8.58 -12.39
C LYS A 76 8.01 -8.55 -11.92
N HIS A 77 7.31 -9.66 -12.05
CA HIS A 77 5.97 -9.80 -11.50
C HIS A 77 6.01 -10.05 -10.00
N ILE A 78 5.29 -9.24 -9.24
CA ILE A 78 5.09 -9.43 -7.81
C ILE A 78 3.63 -9.20 -7.50
N TYR A 79 2.99 -10.20 -6.94
CA TYR A 79 1.60 -10.17 -6.52
C TYR A 79 1.58 -10.07 -5.00
N THR A 80 0.79 -9.14 -4.50
CA THR A 80 0.54 -8.97 -3.07
C THR A 80 -0.93 -9.14 -2.82
N ASP A 81 -1.27 -9.73 -1.68
CA ASP A 81 -2.64 -9.82 -1.21
C ASP A 81 -2.66 -9.74 0.31
N ALA A 82 -3.74 -9.20 0.86
CA ALA A 82 -3.99 -9.19 2.29
C ALA A 82 -5.40 -9.66 2.57
N SER A 83 -5.55 -10.42 3.65
CA SER A 83 -6.85 -10.91 4.09
C SER A 83 -7.06 -10.58 5.56
N LYS A 84 -8.32 -10.28 5.89
CA LYS A 84 -8.78 -10.13 7.27
C LYS A 84 -10.09 -10.87 7.43
N ILE A 85 -10.12 -11.77 8.40
CA ILE A 85 -11.33 -12.36 8.98
C ILE A 85 -11.30 -12.07 10.48
N ASP A 86 -12.45 -11.92 11.14
CA ASP A 86 -12.64 -11.59 12.56
C ASP A 86 -11.36 -11.33 13.38
N GLN A 87 -10.65 -12.40 13.76
CA GLN A 87 -9.46 -12.37 14.60
C GLN A 87 -8.14 -12.77 13.89
N ASN A 88 -8.15 -12.91 12.57
CA ASN A 88 -6.96 -13.25 11.80
C ASN A 88 -6.73 -12.27 10.67
N VAL A 89 -5.51 -11.74 10.63
CA VAL A 89 -5.03 -10.90 9.54
C VAL A 89 -3.80 -11.56 8.95
N GLY A 90 -3.76 -11.65 7.63
CA GLY A 90 -2.65 -12.27 6.91
C GLY A 90 -2.28 -11.46 5.68
N ILE A 91 -1.02 -11.56 5.28
CA ILE A 91 -0.52 -11.02 4.01
C ILE A 91 0.22 -12.11 3.26
N SER A 92 0.18 -12.02 1.94
CA SER A 92 0.89 -12.92 1.02
C SER A 92 1.61 -12.13 -0.06
N ILE A 93 2.78 -12.61 -0.45
CA ILE A 93 3.64 -12.02 -1.48
C ILE A 93 4.12 -13.17 -2.35
N ILE A 94 3.81 -13.08 -3.64
CA ILE A 94 4.17 -14.07 -4.64
C ILE A 94 5.06 -13.39 -5.68
N THR A 95 6.23 -13.96 -5.91
CA THR A 95 7.14 -13.61 -7.00
C THR A 95 7.32 -14.83 -7.91
N GLU A 96 8.04 -14.68 -9.03
CA GLU A 96 8.37 -15.80 -9.91
C GLU A 96 9.11 -16.95 -9.20
N ASN A 97 9.94 -16.61 -8.21
CA ASN A 97 10.85 -17.57 -7.58
C ASN A 97 10.49 -17.89 -6.12
N SER A 98 9.54 -17.17 -5.52
CA SER A 98 9.24 -17.29 -4.09
C SER A 98 7.78 -17.00 -3.77
N SER A 99 7.28 -17.67 -2.74
CA SER A 99 6.03 -17.32 -2.07
C SER A 99 6.31 -17.12 -0.59
N SER A 100 5.72 -16.07 0.00
CA SER A 100 5.89 -15.75 1.42
C SER A 100 4.59 -15.23 1.99
N SER A 101 4.19 -15.75 3.14
CA SER A 101 2.99 -15.30 3.85
C SER A 101 3.31 -15.01 5.31
N TYR A 102 2.64 -14.01 5.88
CA TYR A 102 2.86 -13.59 7.26
C TYR A 102 1.52 -13.43 7.97
N LYS A 103 1.44 -13.97 9.19
CA LYS A 103 0.36 -13.63 10.11
C LYS A 103 0.65 -12.29 10.76
N LEU A 104 -0.35 -11.41 10.78
CA LEU A 104 -0.29 -10.11 11.45
C LEU A 104 -1.13 -10.12 12.73
N PRO A 105 -0.93 -9.15 13.64
CA PRO A 105 -1.83 -8.92 14.76
C PRO A 105 -3.29 -8.75 14.28
N SER A 106 -4.24 -9.27 15.05
CA SER A 106 -5.67 -9.25 14.70
C SER A 106 -6.25 -7.83 14.65
N GLU A 107 -5.60 -6.91 15.38
CA GLU A 107 -5.91 -5.49 15.45
C GLU A 107 -5.57 -4.75 14.16
N CYS A 108 -4.71 -5.31 13.30
CA CYS A 108 -4.40 -4.71 12.02
C CYS A 108 -5.67 -4.52 11.18
N SER A 109 -5.84 -3.33 10.63
CA SER A 109 -6.89 -3.10 9.63
C SER A 109 -6.52 -3.77 8.31
N ILE A 110 -7.50 -4.00 7.44
CA ILE A 110 -7.22 -4.50 6.08
C ILE A 110 -6.29 -3.53 5.34
N TYR A 111 -6.47 -2.21 5.51
CA TYR A 111 -5.60 -1.20 4.90
C TYR A 111 -4.15 -1.30 5.36
N THR A 112 -3.94 -1.54 6.66
CA THR A 112 -2.59 -1.73 7.22
C THR A 112 -1.94 -2.98 6.66
N ALA A 113 -2.72 -4.06 6.51
CA ALA A 113 -2.24 -5.32 5.97
C ALA A 113 -1.83 -5.17 4.49
N GLU A 114 -2.68 -4.55 3.65
CA GLU A 114 -2.37 -4.27 2.24
C GLU A 114 -1.09 -3.43 2.08
N ALA A 115 -0.99 -2.33 2.84
CA ALA A 115 0.20 -1.48 2.83
C ALA A 115 1.46 -2.25 3.27
N LEU A 116 1.34 -3.15 4.25
CA LEU A 116 2.45 -3.96 4.72
C LEU A 116 2.85 -5.05 3.72
N ALA A 117 1.90 -5.61 2.97
CA ALA A 117 2.17 -6.56 1.89
C ALA A 117 3.03 -5.88 0.80
N ILE A 118 2.65 -4.68 0.38
CA ILE A 118 3.43 -3.86 -0.57
C ILE A 118 4.82 -3.53 -0.01
N TYR A 119 4.89 -3.07 1.25
CA TYR A 119 6.16 -2.72 1.89
C TYR A 119 7.13 -3.92 1.93
N LYS A 120 6.63 -5.10 2.35
CA LYS A 120 7.45 -6.31 2.39
C LYS A 120 7.83 -6.80 0.99
N ALA A 121 6.95 -6.64 0.00
CA ALA A 121 7.28 -6.97 -1.39
C ALA A 121 8.47 -6.15 -1.88
N LEU A 122 8.46 -4.84 -1.65
CA LEU A 122 9.58 -3.95 -2.00
C LEU A 122 10.87 -4.30 -1.25
N HIS A 123 10.75 -4.68 0.03
CA HIS A 123 11.89 -5.13 0.81
C HIS A 123 12.53 -6.40 0.24
N ASN A 124 11.70 -7.38 -0.16
CA ASN A 124 12.16 -8.61 -0.80
C ASN A 124 12.88 -8.35 -2.13
N ILE A 125 12.48 -7.35 -2.90
CA ILE A 125 13.19 -6.95 -4.12
C ILE A 125 14.58 -6.39 -3.78
N THR A 126 14.66 -5.57 -2.74
CA THR A 126 15.89 -4.85 -2.38
C THR A 126 16.95 -5.77 -1.81
N ILE A 127 16.54 -6.83 -1.08
CA ILE A 127 17.45 -7.84 -0.53
C ILE A 127 17.92 -8.84 -1.60
N ASN A 128 17.07 -9.19 -2.56
CA ASN A 128 17.39 -10.15 -3.63
C ASN A 128 17.93 -9.49 -4.92
N LYS A 129 18.51 -8.29 -4.80
CA LYS A 129 19.30 -7.63 -5.85
C LYS A 129 20.77 -7.99 -5.66
#